data_AF-A0A3L7RFI6-F1
#
_entry.id   AF-A0A3L7RFI6-F1
#
_cell.length_a   1.000
_cell.length_b   1.000
_cell.length_c   1.000
_cell.angle_alpha   90.00
_cell.angle_beta   90.00
_cell.angle_gamma   90.00
#
_symmetry.space_group_name_H-M   'P 1'
#
loop_
_entity.id
_entity.type
_entity.pdbx_description
1 polymer ?
#
loop_
_entity_poly.entity_id
_entity_poly.type
_entity_poly.pdbx_seq_one_letter_code
_entity_poly.pdbx_strand_id
1 'polypeptide(L)'
;MSGRIVLLSALMFLLIGTSAVGQTITVPEVLKLKPQWKKLADEGRKLNFEGRFNGRIGDSFRVEKLDVEFRLPGSIRLPDRMRERQRMDITGKFAVNGQRMTFLVSELTIRETDLERLAKRVEAVPKDQPDALLTLADDFAEIAEFYGDDALSSELEDIRLSSVQLIRQMASGDVSRLAKVVDVAKAQKVNNAFLQAIGYEILLTQWKARAAPLELVKSIQQLNGWNKPEMEVPDRLKQGFPKEAVKLYDDGNVQDREILHRLLYRTVRGEQLQAMLKPDGSNGLELAGLVRDELPEEVAMAANFEQREVDYRLGRISELSRREMQQLLELLDGLKRSNGRDAIIAEWLAAQEKRFGTSELAGVLRVADEYLFVFEQWKNSAHQQKGIDLLKSAWAIAAVESPGDAVQIAERLKVLGWEHLNGKWLTTQQMETLPKDDIQIAIRDGRVVKGMTAQQVAQTLGQPERISRFGSAKVMREMWTYDGTGSAGLVVRLRKSLLSRADQLVVEDVSRTSALATP
;
A
#
# COMPACT_ATOMS: atom_id res chain seq x y z
N MET A 1 55.43 -54.04 -77.34
CA MET A 1 55.37 -54.73 -78.64
C MET A 1 53.94 -55.18 -78.86
N SER A 2 53.34 -54.81 -79.99
CA SER A 2 52.27 -55.52 -80.72
C SER A 2 50.97 -55.83 -79.94
N GLY A 3 49.76 -55.47 -80.35
CA GLY A 3 49.25 -55.02 -81.64
C GLY A 3 47.72 -54.89 -81.55
N ARG A 4 47.17 -54.30 -82.61
CA ARG A 4 45.79 -53.86 -82.84
C ARG A 4 44.71 -54.95 -82.71
N ILE A 5 43.52 -54.57 -82.25
CA ILE A 5 42.25 -55.01 -82.85
C ILE A 5 41.34 -53.78 -83.04
N VAL A 6 40.85 -53.66 -84.27
CA VAL A 6 39.86 -52.70 -84.77
C VAL A 6 38.47 -53.30 -84.53
N LEU A 7 37.48 -52.49 -84.11
CA LEU A 7 36.10 -52.70 -84.58
C LEU A 7 35.35 -51.36 -84.64
N LEU A 8 35.01 -50.95 -85.85
CA LEU A 8 33.93 -50.01 -86.14
C LEU A 8 32.59 -50.67 -85.78
N SER A 9 31.68 -49.92 -85.18
CA SER A 9 30.24 -50.10 -85.39
C SER A 9 29.54 -48.76 -85.25
N ALA A 10 28.96 -48.34 -86.37
CA ALA A 10 28.04 -47.23 -86.48
C ALA A 10 26.64 -47.65 -86.00
N LEU A 11 25.83 -46.62 -85.66
CA LEU A 11 24.44 -46.40 -86.05
C LEU A 11 23.42 -46.16 -84.91
N MET A 12 22.64 -45.10 -85.14
CA MET A 12 21.23 -44.86 -84.78
C MET A 12 20.85 -44.29 -83.40
N PHE A 13 20.58 -42.97 -83.44
CA PHE A 13 19.31 -42.32 -83.08
C PHE A 13 18.48 -42.92 -81.93
N LEU A 14 18.45 -42.17 -80.82
CA LEU A 14 17.20 -41.85 -80.12
C LEU A 14 17.32 -40.45 -79.53
N LEU A 15 16.95 -39.47 -80.37
CA LEU A 15 16.55 -38.13 -79.94
C LEU A 15 15.30 -38.28 -79.07
N ILE A 16 15.51 -38.43 -77.77
CA ILE A 16 14.46 -38.12 -76.79
C ILE A 16 14.41 -36.60 -76.73
N GLY A 17 13.54 -36.03 -77.57
CA GLY A 17 13.12 -34.65 -77.45
C GLY A 17 12.45 -34.46 -76.09
N THR A 18 13.22 -34.03 -75.10
CA THR A 18 12.67 -33.42 -73.90
C THR A 18 11.98 -32.13 -74.34
N SER A 19 10.66 -32.21 -74.52
CA SER A 19 9.82 -31.03 -74.51
C SER A 19 10.01 -30.38 -73.14
N ALA A 20 10.84 -29.35 -73.08
CA ALA A 20 10.98 -28.51 -71.90
C ALA A 20 9.60 -27.91 -71.62
N VAL A 21 8.88 -28.49 -70.66
CA VAL A 21 7.75 -27.83 -69.99
C VAL A 21 8.38 -26.62 -69.31
N GLY A 22 8.30 -25.48 -69.97
CA GLY A 22 8.89 -24.23 -69.49
C GLY A 22 8.31 -23.90 -68.12
N GLN A 23 9.19 -23.73 -67.12
CA GLN A 23 8.82 -23.24 -65.80
C GLN A 23 7.95 -21.98 -65.98
N THR A 24 6.73 -22.02 -65.44
CA THR A 24 5.88 -20.83 -65.35
C THR A 24 6.56 -19.85 -64.41
N ILE A 25 6.97 -18.70 -64.92
CA ILE A 25 7.56 -17.63 -64.12
C ILE A 25 6.49 -16.61 -63.69
N THR A 26 6.81 -15.73 -62.75
CA THR A 26 5.88 -14.70 -62.25
C THR A 26 6.11 -13.36 -62.98
N VAL A 27 5.13 -12.44 -62.95
CA VAL A 27 5.32 -11.07 -63.47
C VAL A 27 6.58 -10.37 -62.94
N PRO A 28 6.92 -10.41 -61.64
CA PRO A 28 8.20 -9.89 -61.13
C PRO A 28 9.42 -10.43 -61.87
N GLU A 29 9.44 -11.72 -62.19
CA GLU A 29 10.55 -12.36 -62.91
C GLU A 29 10.57 -11.94 -64.39
N VAL A 30 9.41 -11.80 -65.02
CA VAL A 30 9.30 -11.24 -66.38
C VAL A 30 9.84 -9.80 -66.43
N LEU A 31 9.54 -9.00 -65.41
CA LEU A 31 10.06 -7.63 -65.28
C LEU A 31 11.57 -7.58 -65.10
N LYS A 32 12.18 -8.55 -64.39
CA LYS A 32 13.65 -8.68 -64.31
C LYS A 32 14.28 -8.92 -65.69
N LEU A 33 13.55 -9.54 -66.61
CA LEU A 33 13.99 -9.76 -68.00
C LEU A 33 13.78 -8.55 -68.91
N LYS A 34 13.20 -7.43 -68.43
CA LYS A 34 12.88 -6.23 -69.24
C LYS A 34 14.03 -5.73 -70.13
N PRO A 35 15.30 -5.64 -69.65
CA PRO A 35 16.43 -5.23 -70.50
C PRO A 35 16.69 -6.17 -71.68
N GLN A 36 16.22 -7.41 -71.60
CA GLN A 36 16.44 -8.46 -72.61
C GLN A 36 15.23 -8.67 -73.52
N TRP A 37 14.10 -7.99 -73.30
CA TRP A 37 12.87 -8.22 -74.07
C TRP A 37 13.06 -8.06 -75.58
N LYS A 38 13.87 -7.10 -76.04
CA LYS A 38 14.20 -6.95 -77.47
C LYS A 38 14.91 -8.18 -78.03
N LYS A 39 15.94 -8.66 -77.33
CA LYS A 39 16.67 -9.88 -77.69
C LYS A 39 15.74 -11.10 -77.71
N LEU A 40 14.88 -11.24 -76.72
CA LEU A 40 13.88 -12.32 -76.65
C LEU A 40 12.88 -12.25 -77.80
N ALA A 41 12.50 -11.04 -78.24
CA ALA A 41 11.64 -10.82 -79.40
C ALA A 41 12.34 -11.21 -80.71
N ASP A 42 13.60 -10.77 -80.89
CA ASP A 42 14.43 -11.06 -82.07
C ASP A 42 14.68 -12.58 -82.20
N GLU A 43 14.87 -13.29 -81.08
CA GLU A 43 15.01 -14.75 -81.03
C GLU A 43 13.68 -15.51 -81.13
N GLY A 44 12.54 -14.81 -81.06
CA GLY A 44 11.21 -15.42 -81.05
C GLY A 44 10.96 -16.36 -79.87
N ARG A 45 11.68 -16.16 -78.75
CA ARG A 45 11.65 -17.07 -77.59
C ARG A 45 10.29 -17.01 -76.90
N LYS A 46 9.69 -18.19 -76.67
CA LYS A 46 8.45 -18.30 -75.91
C LYS A 46 8.72 -18.19 -74.41
N LEU A 47 7.84 -17.48 -73.72
CA LEU A 47 7.76 -17.40 -72.27
C LEU A 47 6.39 -17.90 -71.82
N ASN A 48 6.37 -18.57 -70.68
CA ASN A 48 5.16 -18.97 -69.97
C ASN A 48 5.22 -18.32 -68.59
N PHE A 49 4.22 -17.51 -68.23
CA PHE A 49 4.19 -16.82 -66.96
C PHE A 49 2.79 -16.55 -66.44
N GLU A 50 2.66 -16.41 -65.13
CA GLU A 50 1.40 -16.09 -64.46
C GLU A 50 1.26 -14.58 -64.25
N GLY A 51 0.12 -13.99 -64.61
CA GLY A 51 -0.19 -12.58 -64.42
C GLY A 51 -1.65 -12.28 -64.09
N ARG A 52 -1.94 -11.06 -63.63
CA ARG A 52 -3.29 -10.58 -63.30
C ARG A 52 -3.92 -9.80 -64.46
N PHE A 53 -5.17 -10.07 -64.77
CA PHE A 53 -5.92 -9.34 -65.80
C PHE A 53 -6.20 -7.89 -65.39
N ASN A 54 -5.87 -6.95 -66.26
CA ASN A 54 -6.05 -5.51 -66.05
C ASN A 54 -6.80 -4.85 -67.24
N GLY A 55 -7.90 -5.47 -67.66
CA GLY A 55 -8.77 -4.94 -68.71
C GLY A 55 -8.45 -5.42 -70.13
N ARG A 56 -9.43 -5.24 -71.02
CA ARG A 56 -9.42 -5.68 -72.43
C ARG A 56 -9.77 -4.52 -73.34
N ILE A 57 -9.10 -4.43 -74.49
CA ILE A 57 -9.37 -3.48 -75.58
C ILE A 57 -9.32 -4.25 -76.89
N GLY A 58 -10.48 -4.48 -77.52
CA GLY A 58 -10.58 -5.27 -78.76
C GLY A 58 -10.04 -6.70 -78.60
N ASP A 59 -9.10 -7.09 -79.46
CA ASP A 59 -8.42 -8.40 -79.42
C ASP A 59 -7.14 -8.39 -78.59
N SER A 60 -7.01 -7.42 -77.69
CA SER A 60 -5.86 -7.28 -76.80
C SER A 60 -6.29 -7.07 -75.36
N PHE A 61 -5.42 -7.44 -74.43
CA PHE A 61 -5.62 -7.22 -73.00
C PHE A 61 -4.35 -6.69 -72.34
N ARG A 62 -4.49 -6.23 -71.11
CA ARG A 62 -3.36 -5.80 -70.28
C ARG A 62 -3.19 -6.73 -69.10
N VAL A 63 -1.94 -6.88 -68.69
CA VAL A 63 -1.56 -7.56 -67.46
C VAL A 63 -1.13 -6.51 -66.45
N GLU A 64 -1.61 -6.63 -65.22
CA GLU A 64 -1.29 -5.71 -64.14
C GLU A 64 0.23 -5.66 -63.90
N LYS A 65 0.78 -4.46 -63.63
CA LYS A 65 2.22 -4.19 -63.49
C LYS A 65 3.10 -4.50 -64.72
N LEU A 66 2.53 -4.92 -65.86
CA LEU A 66 3.24 -5.05 -67.14
C LEU A 66 2.77 -3.99 -68.15
N ASP A 67 3.67 -3.11 -68.54
CA ASP A 67 3.41 -2.07 -69.54
C ASP A 67 3.67 -2.59 -70.97
N VAL A 68 2.91 -3.62 -71.37
CA VAL A 68 2.95 -4.23 -72.71
C VAL A 68 1.52 -4.62 -73.12
N GLU A 69 1.19 -4.45 -74.41
CA GLU A 69 -0.07 -4.92 -74.98
C GLU A 69 0.00 -6.42 -75.30
N PHE A 70 -0.94 -7.20 -74.77
CA PHE A 70 -1.05 -8.64 -75.01
C PHE A 70 -2.07 -8.89 -76.11
N ARG A 71 -1.62 -9.38 -77.27
CA ARG A 71 -2.48 -9.63 -78.43
C ARG A 71 -2.89 -11.09 -78.50
N LEU A 72 -4.19 -11.31 -78.70
CA LEU A 72 -4.77 -12.63 -78.87
C LEU A 72 -4.82 -12.99 -80.36
N PRO A 73 -4.46 -14.22 -80.75
CA PRO A 73 -4.77 -14.74 -82.07
C PRO A 73 -6.27 -15.02 -82.16
N GLY A 74 -6.85 -14.97 -83.37
CA GLY A 74 -8.29 -15.18 -83.56
C GLY A 74 -8.84 -16.53 -83.05
N SER A 75 -7.97 -17.49 -82.76
CA SER A 75 -8.29 -18.79 -82.16
C SER A 75 -8.49 -18.77 -80.64
N ILE A 76 -7.99 -17.75 -79.93
CA ILE A 76 -8.11 -17.64 -78.47
C ILE A 76 -9.11 -16.54 -78.16
N ARG A 77 -10.16 -16.89 -77.41
CA ARG A 77 -11.15 -15.92 -76.92
C ARG A 77 -11.12 -15.87 -75.41
N LEU A 78 -10.97 -14.65 -74.87
CA LEU A 78 -11.24 -14.38 -73.47
C LEU A 78 -12.76 -14.51 -73.19
N PRO A 79 -13.17 -15.05 -72.03
CA PRO A 79 -14.56 -15.00 -71.58
C PRO A 79 -15.08 -13.57 -71.53
N ASP A 80 -16.38 -13.40 -71.81
CA ASP A 80 -17.02 -12.09 -71.85
C ASP A 80 -17.03 -11.40 -70.47
N ARG A 81 -16.97 -12.18 -69.39
CA ARG A 81 -16.97 -11.68 -68.00
C ARG A 81 -15.67 -12.03 -67.28
N MET A 82 -14.56 -11.51 -67.78
CA MET A 82 -13.31 -11.52 -67.01
C MET A 82 -13.42 -10.56 -65.82
N ARG A 83 -13.10 -11.05 -64.63
CA ARG A 83 -13.01 -10.23 -63.43
C ARG A 83 -11.68 -9.48 -63.42
N GLU A 84 -11.68 -8.29 -62.85
CA GLU A 84 -10.43 -7.59 -62.54
C GLU A 84 -9.57 -8.46 -61.63
N ARG A 85 -8.23 -8.41 -61.79
CA ARG A 85 -7.26 -9.19 -61.00
C ARG A 85 -7.37 -10.71 -61.15
N GLN A 86 -8.19 -11.22 -62.08
CA GLN A 86 -8.24 -12.64 -62.40
C GLN A 86 -6.86 -13.12 -62.86
N ARG A 87 -6.35 -14.21 -62.26
CA ARG A 87 -5.07 -14.79 -62.66
C ARG A 87 -5.18 -15.47 -64.02
N MET A 88 -4.09 -15.43 -64.75
CA MET A 88 -3.94 -16.03 -66.07
C MET A 88 -2.56 -16.64 -66.20
N ASP A 89 -2.49 -17.90 -66.66
CA ASP A 89 -1.26 -18.48 -67.19
C ASP A 89 -1.16 -18.11 -68.68
N ILE A 90 -0.14 -17.35 -69.03
CA ILE A 90 0.04 -16.75 -70.36
C ILE A 90 1.30 -17.34 -70.99
N THR A 91 1.14 -18.04 -72.11
CA THR A 91 2.26 -18.48 -72.94
C THR A 91 2.28 -17.69 -74.23
N GLY A 92 3.42 -17.14 -74.60
CA GLY A 92 3.57 -16.40 -75.85
C GLY A 92 4.99 -15.88 -76.06
N LYS A 93 5.16 -14.90 -76.92
CA LYS A 93 6.48 -14.29 -77.21
C LYS A 93 6.38 -12.79 -77.35
N PHE A 94 7.47 -12.09 -77.01
CA PHE A 94 7.61 -10.68 -77.33
C PHE A 94 7.74 -10.48 -78.84
N ALA A 95 7.20 -9.37 -79.33
CA ALA A 95 7.32 -8.94 -80.72
C ALA A 95 7.36 -7.41 -80.79
N VAL A 96 8.22 -6.89 -81.67
CA VAL A 96 8.31 -5.46 -81.95
C VAL A 96 7.33 -5.14 -83.09
N ASN A 97 6.33 -4.31 -82.81
CA ASN A 97 5.42 -3.78 -83.83
C ASN A 97 5.63 -2.27 -83.97
N GLY A 98 6.32 -1.87 -85.04
CA GLY A 98 6.80 -0.49 -85.21
C GLY A 98 7.80 -0.12 -84.10
N GLN A 99 7.47 0.89 -83.30
CA GLN A 99 8.28 1.31 -82.15
C GLN A 99 7.83 0.71 -80.81
N ARG A 100 6.71 -0.04 -80.77
CA ARG A 100 6.14 -0.57 -79.51
C ARG A 100 6.40 -2.06 -79.34
N MET A 101 6.74 -2.45 -78.12
CA MET A 101 6.80 -3.85 -77.72
C MET A 101 5.38 -4.37 -77.48
N THR A 102 5.09 -5.55 -78.01
CA THR A 102 3.82 -6.27 -77.81
C THR A 102 4.13 -7.70 -77.40
N PHE A 103 3.19 -8.37 -76.75
CA PHE A 103 3.29 -9.79 -76.43
C PHE A 103 2.25 -10.57 -77.22
N LEU A 104 2.70 -11.46 -78.09
CA LEU A 104 1.83 -12.31 -78.91
C LEU A 104 1.52 -13.58 -78.13
N VAL A 105 0.27 -13.71 -77.68
CA VAL A 105 -0.18 -14.85 -76.90
C VAL A 105 -0.40 -16.06 -77.81
N SER A 106 0.09 -17.23 -77.41
CA SER A 106 -0.16 -18.51 -78.09
C SER A 106 -1.03 -19.45 -77.27
N GLU A 107 -1.01 -19.35 -75.94
CA GLU A 107 -1.88 -20.12 -75.05
C GLU A 107 -2.26 -19.25 -73.84
N LEU A 108 -3.48 -19.41 -73.35
CA LEU A 108 -4.01 -18.66 -72.23
C LEU A 108 -4.93 -19.55 -71.40
N THR A 109 -4.63 -19.70 -70.10
CA THR A 109 -5.50 -20.40 -69.16
C THR A 109 -5.91 -19.45 -68.04
N ILE A 110 -7.21 -19.40 -67.75
CA ILE A 110 -7.75 -18.52 -66.70
C ILE A 110 -7.80 -19.30 -65.39
N ARG A 111 -7.34 -18.66 -64.31
CA ARG A 111 -7.23 -19.23 -62.95
C ARG A 111 -7.99 -18.38 -61.96
N GLU A 112 -8.32 -18.93 -60.80
CA GLU A 112 -8.94 -18.25 -59.65
C GLU A 112 -8.20 -16.93 -59.29
N THR A 113 -8.89 -15.97 -58.68
CA THR A 113 -8.21 -14.77 -58.15
C THR A 113 -7.32 -15.15 -56.96
N ASP A 114 -6.40 -14.27 -56.56
CA ASP A 114 -5.55 -14.56 -55.39
C ASP A 114 -6.36 -14.72 -54.09
N LEU A 115 -7.43 -13.94 -53.93
CA LEU A 115 -8.35 -14.08 -52.79
C LEU A 115 -9.06 -15.44 -52.78
N GLU A 116 -9.56 -15.91 -53.93
CA GLU A 116 -10.20 -17.23 -54.04
C GLU A 116 -9.20 -18.36 -53.75
N ARG A 117 -7.99 -18.23 -54.28
CA ARG A 117 -6.91 -19.20 -54.07
C ARG A 117 -6.48 -19.24 -52.61
N LEU A 118 -6.42 -18.09 -51.94
CA LEU A 118 -6.16 -17.97 -50.51
C LEU A 118 -7.29 -18.64 -49.71
N ALA A 119 -8.54 -18.27 -49.94
CA ALA A 119 -9.71 -18.83 -49.23
C ALA A 119 -9.77 -20.36 -49.33
N LYS A 120 -9.54 -20.91 -50.52
CA LYS A 120 -9.51 -22.36 -50.76
C LYS A 120 -8.35 -23.05 -50.04
N ARG A 121 -7.17 -22.43 -49.98
CA ARG A 121 -6.02 -22.96 -49.23
C ARG A 121 -6.26 -22.89 -47.72
N VAL A 122 -6.88 -21.81 -47.22
CA VAL A 122 -7.27 -21.67 -45.82
C VAL A 122 -8.25 -22.76 -45.40
N GLU A 123 -9.28 -23.02 -46.21
CA GLU A 123 -10.27 -24.09 -45.95
C GLU A 123 -9.64 -25.48 -45.88
N ALA A 124 -8.56 -25.71 -46.65
CA ALA A 124 -7.83 -26.96 -46.66
C ALA A 124 -6.90 -27.16 -45.44
N VAL A 125 -6.63 -26.12 -44.64
CA VAL A 125 -5.77 -26.25 -43.45
C VAL A 125 -6.59 -26.80 -42.28
N PRO A 126 -6.14 -27.92 -41.64
CA PRO A 126 -6.77 -28.43 -40.44
C PRO A 126 -6.79 -27.41 -39.29
N LYS A 127 -7.88 -27.37 -38.51
CA LYS A 127 -8.07 -26.39 -37.41
C LYS A 127 -7.04 -26.52 -36.28
N ASP A 128 -6.41 -27.66 -36.14
CA ASP A 128 -5.34 -27.93 -35.16
C ASP A 128 -3.95 -27.52 -35.63
N GLN A 129 -3.83 -26.92 -36.83
CA GLN A 129 -2.57 -26.49 -37.43
C GLN A 129 -2.54 -24.97 -37.72
N PRO A 130 -2.72 -24.10 -36.72
CA PRO A 130 -2.72 -22.65 -36.93
C PRO A 130 -1.38 -22.10 -37.46
N ASP A 131 -0.25 -22.77 -37.21
CA ASP A 131 1.05 -22.38 -37.77
C ASP A 131 1.10 -22.50 -39.30
N ALA A 132 0.34 -23.44 -39.88
CA ALA A 132 0.22 -23.59 -41.33
C ALA A 132 -0.57 -22.43 -41.96
N LEU A 133 -1.54 -21.86 -41.23
CA LEU A 133 -2.26 -20.65 -41.65
C LEU A 133 -1.34 -19.41 -41.65
N LEU A 134 -0.47 -19.29 -40.65
CA LEU A 134 0.54 -18.20 -40.62
C LEU A 134 1.51 -18.32 -41.81
N THR A 135 2.01 -19.52 -42.06
CA THR A 135 2.89 -19.78 -43.22
C THR A 135 2.19 -19.45 -44.54
N LEU A 136 0.92 -19.82 -44.67
CA LEU A 136 0.10 -19.49 -45.83
C LEU A 136 -0.09 -17.98 -45.99
N ALA A 137 -0.25 -17.23 -44.89
CA ALA A 137 -0.37 -15.79 -44.96
C ALA A 137 0.94 -15.14 -45.44
N ASP A 138 2.08 -15.66 -45.03
CA ASP A 138 3.40 -15.18 -45.47
C ASP A 138 3.64 -15.49 -46.96
N ASP A 139 3.24 -16.65 -47.47
CA ASP A 139 3.31 -17.01 -48.90
C ASP A 139 2.57 -15.98 -49.79
N PHE A 140 1.42 -15.47 -49.34
CA PHE A 140 0.60 -14.52 -50.10
C PHE A 140 0.95 -13.05 -49.82
N ALA A 141 1.74 -12.77 -48.78
CA ALA A 141 2.14 -11.41 -48.44
C ALA A 141 2.98 -10.77 -49.56
N GLU A 142 3.93 -11.52 -50.14
CA GLU A 142 4.74 -11.03 -51.27
C GLU A 142 3.88 -10.66 -52.49
N ILE A 143 2.80 -11.42 -52.71
CA ILE A 143 1.85 -11.17 -53.80
C ILE A 143 1.07 -9.87 -53.52
N ALA A 144 0.54 -9.73 -52.31
CA ALA A 144 -0.22 -8.55 -51.90
C ALA A 144 0.63 -7.28 -52.00
N GLU A 145 1.87 -7.33 -51.52
CA GLU A 145 2.83 -6.22 -51.58
C GLU A 145 3.21 -5.86 -53.02
N PHE A 146 3.54 -6.85 -53.86
CA PHE A 146 3.94 -6.59 -55.24
C PHE A 146 2.84 -5.89 -56.05
N TYR A 147 1.59 -6.34 -55.90
CA TYR A 147 0.46 -5.74 -56.61
C TYR A 147 -0.08 -4.48 -55.93
N GLY A 148 0.15 -4.29 -54.61
CA GLY A 148 -0.51 -3.24 -53.83
C GLY A 148 -1.99 -3.59 -53.63
N ASP A 149 -2.28 -4.83 -53.27
CA ASP A 149 -3.63 -5.36 -53.16
C ASP A 149 -4.16 -5.22 -51.74
N ASP A 150 -4.87 -4.12 -51.47
CA ASP A 150 -5.41 -3.82 -50.13
C ASP A 150 -6.40 -4.88 -49.63
N ALA A 151 -7.21 -5.45 -50.53
CA ALA A 151 -8.19 -6.47 -50.17
C ALA A 151 -7.50 -7.77 -49.77
N LEU A 152 -6.48 -8.20 -50.53
CA LEU A 152 -5.67 -9.36 -50.15
C LEU A 152 -4.89 -9.07 -48.85
N SER A 153 -4.33 -7.87 -48.70
CA SER A 153 -3.59 -7.49 -47.49
C SER A 153 -4.46 -7.56 -46.24
N SER A 154 -5.69 -7.03 -46.31
CA SER A 154 -6.67 -7.09 -45.22
C SER A 154 -7.02 -8.53 -44.85
N GLU A 155 -7.27 -9.41 -45.84
CA GLU A 155 -7.58 -10.82 -45.58
C GLU A 155 -6.40 -11.55 -44.90
N LEU A 156 -5.16 -11.24 -45.28
CA LEU A 156 -3.97 -11.80 -44.63
C LEU A 156 -3.82 -11.35 -43.17
N GLU A 157 -4.18 -10.10 -42.86
CA GLU A 157 -4.22 -9.61 -41.48
C GLU A 157 -5.28 -10.36 -40.64
N ASP A 158 -6.46 -10.59 -41.20
CA ASP A 158 -7.53 -11.35 -40.53
C ASP A 158 -7.15 -12.81 -40.29
N ILE A 159 -6.49 -13.46 -41.26
CA ILE A 159 -5.94 -14.82 -41.11
C ILE A 159 -4.88 -14.85 -40.01
N ARG A 160 -3.94 -13.89 -40.01
CA ARG A 160 -2.90 -13.81 -38.98
C ARG A 160 -3.52 -13.66 -37.60
N LEU A 161 -4.44 -12.71 -37.42
CA LEU A 161 -5.13 -12.49 -36.15
C LEU A 161 -5.87 -13.75 -35.68
N SER A 162 -6.66 -14.37 -36.56
CA SER A 162 -7.43 -15.57 -36.24
C SER A 162 -6.52 -16.76 -35.89
N SER A 163 -5.39 -16.90 -36.58
CA SER A 163 -4.41 -17.96 -36.32
C SER A 163 -3.76 -17.78 -34.96
N VAL A 164 -3.30 -16.57 -34.61
CA VAL A 164 -2.72 -16.31 -33.29
C VAL A 164 -3.77 -16.47 -32.18
N GLN A 165 -5.04 -16.13 -32.43
CA GLN A 165 -6.15 -16.41 -31.50
C GLN A 165 -6.31 -17.91 -31.23
N LEU A 166 -6.24 -18.76 -32.26
CA LEU A 166 -6.29 -20.21 -32.08
C LEU A 166 -5.08 -20.73 -31.29
N ILE A 167 -3.87 -20.24 -31.59
CA ILE A 167 -2.65 -20.61 -30.84
C ILE A 167 -2.80 -20.21 -29.36
N ARG A 168 -3.33 -19.01 -29.08
CA ARG A 168 -3.64 -18.54 -27.72
C ARG A 168 -4.62 -19.48 -27.02
N GLN A 169 -5.71 -19.87 -27.67
CA GLN A 169 -6.68 -20.81 -27.11
C GLN A 169 -6.06 -22.17 -26.77
N MET A 170 -5.23 -22.72 -27.66
CA MET A 170 -4.50 -23.98 -27.44
C MET A 170 -3.44 -23.88 -26.33
N ALA A 171 -2.97 -22.67 -26.03
CA ALA A 171 -2.00 -22.38 -24.98
C ALA A 171 -2.66 -22.00 -23.64
N SER A 172 -3.99 -21.88 -23.57
CA SER A 172 -4.68 -21.37 -22.39
C SER A 172 -4.37 -22.21 -21.15
N GLY A 173 -4.05 -21.54 -20.05
CA GLY A 173 -3.64 -22.17 -18.79
C GLY A 173 -2.17 -22.60 -18.71
N ASP A 174 -1.38 -22.49 -19.79
CA ASP A 174 0.07 -22.78 -19.79
C ASP A 174 0.87 -21.49 -20.01
N VAL A 175 1.50 -20.99 -18.95
CA VAL A 175 2.29 -19.74 -18.95
C VAL A 175 3.42 -19.77 -19.97
N SER A 176 4.11 -20.90 -20.11
CA SER A 176 5.24 -21.03 -21.04
C SER A 176 4.77 -21.02 -22.49
N ARG A 177 3.63 -21.63 -22.80
CA ARG A 177 3.03 -21.57 -24.14
C ARG A 177 2.46 -20.19 -24.45
N LEU A 178 1.79 -19.55 -23.49
CA LEU A 178 1.28 -18.18 -23.66
C LEU A 178 2.41 -17.16 -23.91
N ALA A 179 3.55 -17.32 -23.25
CA ALA A 179 4.73 -16.47 -23.52
C ALA A 179 5.20 -16.61 -24.99
N LYS A 180 5.22 -17.83 -25.54
CA LYS A 180 5.54 -18.05 -26.96
C LYS A 180 4.49 -17.42 -27.89
N VAL A 181 3.22 -17.42 -27.49
CA VAL A 181 2.15 -16.75 -28.26
C VAL A 181 2.41 -15.25 -28.36
N VAL A 182 2.95 -14.60 -27.32
CA VAL A 182 3.34 -13.18 -27.37
C VAL A 182 4.41 -12.94 -28.45
N ASP A 183 5.42 -13.81 -28.55
CA ASP A 183 6.48 -13.66 -29.55
C ASP A 183 5.93 -13.85 -30.97
N VAL A 184 5.06 -14.83 -31.17
CA VAL A 184 4.35 -15.05 -32.44
C VAL A 184 3.48 -13.84 -32.80
N ALA A 185 2.69 -13.33 -31.85
CA ALA A 185 1.82 -12.18 -32.06
C ALA A 185 2.61 -10.92 -32.46
N LYS A 186 3.79 -10.70 -31.84
CA LYS A 186 4.69 -9.60 -32.20
C LYS A 186 5.28 -9.77 -33.60
N ALA A 187 5.74 -10.97 -33.94
CA ALA A 187 6.29 -11.26 -35.28
C ALA A 187 5.24 -11.02 -36.37
N GLN A 188 3.99 -11.37 -36.09
CA GLN A 188 2.84 -11.18 -37.00
C GLN A 188 2.23 -9.76 -36.92
N LYS A 189 2.84 -8.84 -36.16
CA LYS A 189 2.41 -7.44 -36.00
C LYS A 189 0.95 -7.28 -35.57
N VAL A 190 0.45 -8.22 -34.76
CA VAL A 190 -0.91 -8.13 -34.21
C VAL A 190 -1.02 -6.89 -33.30
N ASN A 191 -2.22 -6.30 -33.25
CA ASN A 191 -2.44 -5.05 -32.52
C ASN A 191 -2.08 -5.16 -31.01
N ASN A 192 -1.77 -4.01 -30.42
CA ASN A 192 -1.33 -3.94 -29.02
C ASN A 192 -2.41 -4.37 -28.01
N ALA A 193 -3.69 -4.17 -28.34
CA ALA A 193 -4.80 -4.60 -27.50
C ALA A 193 -4.82 -6.12 -27.29
N PHE A 194 -4.53 -6.88 -28.35
CA PHE A 194 -4.43 -8.33 -28.29
C PHE A 194 -3.20 -8.81 -27.51
N LEU A 195 -2.05 -8.12 -27.65
CA LEU A 195 -0.86 -8.39 -26.83
C LEU A 195 -1.13 -8.17 -25.34
N GLN A 196 -1.86 -7.11 -24.99
CA GLN A 196 -2.29 -6.86 -23.61
C GLN A 196 -3.20 -7.96 -23.07
N ALA A 197 -4.11 -8.49 -23.88
CA ALA A 197 -4.99 -9.59 -23.49
C ALA A 197 -4.21 -10.88 -23.17
N ILE A 198 -3.22 -11.24 -23.99
CA ILE A 198 -2.33 -12.38 -23.70
C ILE A 198 -1.53 -12.12 -22.41
N GLY A 199 -0.99 -10.91 -22.24
CA GLY A 199 -0.26 -10.52 -21.03
C GLY A 199 -1.11 -10.62 -19.76
N TYR A 200 -2.36 -10.17 -19.82
CA TYR A 200 -3.31 -10.31 -18.71
C TYR A 200 -3.60 -11.78 -18.39
N GLU A 201 -3.83 -12.62 -19.41
CA GLU A 201 -4.07 -14.05 -19.24
C GLU A 201 -2.86 -14.77 -18.61
N ILE A 202 -1.63 -14.38 -18.97
CA ILE A 202 -0.40 -14.86 -18.32
C ILE A 202 -0.42 -14.56 -16.82
N LEU A 203 -0.69 -13.32 -16.44
CA LEU A 203 -0.69 -12.89 -15.03
C LEU A 203 -1.80 -13.60 -14.23
N LEU A 204 -2.98 -13.74 -14.82
CA LEU A 204 -4.09 -14.47 -14.20
C LEU A 204 -3.75 -15.96 -14.01
N THR A 205 -3.07 -16.57 -14.99
CA THR A 205 -2.63 -17.97 -14.92
C THR A 205 -1.55 -18.16 -13.86
N GLN A 206 -0.57 -17.25 -13.77
CA GLN A 206 0.46 -17.26 -12.73
C GLN A 206 -0.15 -17.13 -11.33
N TRP A 207 -1.13 -16.25 -11.15
CA TRP A 207 -1.85 -16.11 -9.89
C TRP A 207 -2.59 -17.41 -9.51
N LYS A 208 -3.35 -18.00 -10.45
CA LYS A 208 -4.06 -19.27 -10.24
C LYS A 208 -3.12 -20.42 -9.89
N ALA A 209 -1.90 -20.41 -10.45
CA ALA A 209 -0.83 -21.36 -10.14
C ALA A 209 -0.08 -21.06 -8.82
N ARG A 210 -0.52 -20.06 -8.03
CA ARG A 210 0.12 -19.64 -6.75
C ARG A 210 1.59 -19.25 -6.92
N ALA A 211 1.92 -18.56 -8.02
CA ALA A 211 3.26 -17.99 -8.21
C ALA A 211 3.62 -17.02 -7.06
N ALA A 212 4.93 -16.75 -6.90
CA ALA A 212 5.45 -15.87 -5.84
C ALA A 212 4.76 -14.48 -5.87
N PRO A 213 4.03 -14.09 -4.81
CA PRO A 213 3.18 -12.90 -4.85
C PRO A 213 3.92 -11.60 -5.14
N LEU A 214 5.16 -11.45 -4.67
CA LEU A 214 5.93 -10.20 -4.83
C LEU A 214 6.22 -9.87 -6.31
N GLU A 215 6.71 -10.83 -7.09
CA GLU A 215 7.04 -10.62 -8.51
C GLU A 215 5.79 -10.48 -9.36
N LEU A 216 4.72 -11.16 -8.97
CA LEU A 216 3.42 -11.02 -9.62
C LEU A 216 2.83 -9.62 -9.40
N VAL A 217 2.88 -9.08 -8.17
CA VAL A 217 2.46 -7.71 -7.87
C VAL A 217 3.23 -6.69 -8.71
N LYS A 218 4.57 -6.81 -8.78
CA LYS A 218 5.41 -5.91 -9.61
C LYS A 218 5.02 -5.94 -11.09
N SER A 219 4.67 -7.12 -11.58
CA SER A 219 4.27 -7.33 -12.98
C SER A 219 2.88 -6.73 -13.25
N ILE A 220 1.93 -6.87 -12.33
CA ILE A 220 0.60 -6.24 -12.41
C ILE A 220 0.70 -4.71 -12.34
N GLN A 221 1.65 -4.15 -11.57
CA GLN A 221 1.92 -2.71 -11.51
C GLN A 221 2.40 -2.09 -12.84
N GLN A 222 2.71 -2.91 -13.86
CA GLN A 222 2.99 -2.42 -15.21
C GLN A 222 1.72 -2.24 -16.06
N LEU A 223 0.55 -2.68 -15.57
CA LEU A 223 -0.71 -2.62 -16.32
C LEU A 223 -1.46 -1.30 -16.06
N ASN A 224 -1.90 -0.61 -17.10
CA ASN A 224 -2.67 0.63 -16.94
C ASN A 224 -3.91 0.43 -16.03
N GLY A 225 -4.19 1.38 -15.14
CA GLY A 225 -5.36 1.33 -14.26
C GLY A 225 -5.18 0.53 -12.96
N TRP A 226 -4.04 -0.14 -12.74
CA TRP A 226 -3.76 -0.85 -11.48
C TRP A 226 -3.86 0.04 -10.24
N ASN A 227 -3.57 1.33 -10.40
CA ASN A 227 -3.51 2.35 -9.34
C ASN A 227 -4.74 3.26 -9.28
N LYS A 228 -5.88 2.86 -9.87
CA LYS A 228 -7.13 3.63 -9.87
C LYS A 228 -8.19 2.98 -8.96
N PRO A 229 -8.08 3.10 -7.63
CA PRO A 229 -9.05 2.52 -6.69
C PRO A 229 -10.48 3.11 -6.79
N GLU A 230 -10.61 4.31 -7.31
CA GLU A 230 -11.87 5.07 -7.40
C GLU A 230 -12.82 4.59 -8.50
N MET A 231 -12.39 3.65 -9.35
CA MET A 231 -13.22 3.14 -10.44
C MET A 231 -14.39 2.31 -9.90
N GLU A 232 -15.62 2.71 -10.24
CA GLU A 232 -16.80 1.90 -9.98
C GLU A 232 -16.72 0.59 -10.77
N VAL A 233 -16.80 -0.54 -10.08
CA VAL A 233 -16.72 -1.87 -10.69
C VAL A 233 -18.13 -2.29 -11.13
N PRO A 234 -18.41 -2.47 -12.43
CA PRO A 234 -19.69 -2.96 -12.92
C PRO A 234 -20.01 -4.36 -12.37
N ASP A 235 -21.29 -4.64 -12.12
CA ASP A 235 -21.71 -5.93 -11.57
C ASP A 235 -21.31 -7.13 -12.44
N ARG A 236 -21.29 -6.96 -13.77
CA ARG A 236 -20.76 -7.94 -14.73
C ARG A 236 -19.33 -8.36 -14.37
N LEU A 237 -18.45 -7.38 -14.12
CA LEU A 237 -17.04 -7.65 -13.81
C LEU A 237 -16.89 -8.21 -12.40
N LYS A 238 -17.64 -7.70 -11.40
CA LYS A 238 -17.65 -8.24 -10.03
C LYS A 238 -18.02 -9.72 -10.00
N GLN A 239 -19.05 -10.13 -10.75
CA GLN A 239 -19.57 -11.49 -10.71
C GLN A 239 -18.73 -12.47 -11.54
N GLY A 240 -18.22 -12.05 -12.69
CA GLY A 240 -17.43 -12.92 -13.55
C GLY A 240 -15.96 -13.05 -13.14
N PHE A 241 -15.40 -12.07 -12.43
CA PHE A 241 -14.04 -12.19 -11.91
C PHE A 241 -13.98 -13.16 -10.70
N PRO A 242 -13.01 -14.08 -10.62
CA PRO A 242 -11.91 -14.31 -11.56
C PRO A 242 -12.17 -15.38 -12.64
N LYS A 243 -13.32 -16.05 -12.61
CA LYS A 243 -13.59 -17.25 -13.42
C LYS A 243 -13.61 -16.96 -14.91
N GLU A 244 -14.27 -15.87 -15.31
CA GLU A 244 -14.47 -15.46 -16.71
C GLU A 244 -13.56 -14.27 -17.11
N ALA A 245 -12.58 -13.92 -16.28
CA ALA A 245 -11.81 -12.68 -16.43
C ALA A 245 -11.14 -12.53 -17.82
N VAL A 246 -10.65 -13.62 -18.42
CA VAL A 246 -10.05 -13.60 -19.78
C VAL A 246 -11.09 -13.18 -20.83
N LYS A 247 -12.27 -13.82 -20.81
CA LYS A 247 -13.36 -13.50 -21.74
C LYS A 247 -13.86 -12.06 -21.53
N LEU A 248 -14.05 -11.65 -20.27
CA LEU A 248 -14.44 -10.28 -19.92
C LEU A 248 -13.44 -9.24 -20.43
N TYR A 249 -12.14 -9.59 -20.43
CA TYR A 249 -11.06 -8.75 -20.92
C TYR A 249 -11.08 -8.59 -22.44
N ASP A 250 -11.28 -9.70 -23.14
CA ASP A 250 -11.36 -9.75 -24.60
C ASP A 250 -12.58 -8.95 -25.11
N ASP A 251 -13.75 -9.17 -24.51
CA ASP A 251 -15.02 -8.50 -24.86
C ASP A 251 -15.10 -7.05 -24.34
N GLY A 252 -14.25 -6.70 -23.37
CA GLY A 252 -14.27 -5.42 -22.66
C GLY A 252 -13.67 -4.26 -23.44
N ASN A 253 -14.17 -3.05 -23.15
CA ASN A 253 -13.54 -1.81 -23.60
C ASN A 253 -12.28 -1.49 -22.76
N VAL A 254 -11.62 -0.37 -23.05
CA VAL A 254 -10.40 0.05 -22.34
C VAL A 254 -10.65 0.21 -20.83
N GLN A 255 -11.79 0.76 -20.43
CA GLN A 255 -12.14 0.96 -19.02
C GLN A 255 -12.38 -0.37 -18.30
N ASP A 256 -13.10 -1.31 -18.92
CA ASP A 256 -13.31 -2.66 -18.38
C ASP A 256 -11.97 -3.37 -18.10
N ARG A 257 -11.01 -3.22 -19.02
CA ARG A 257 -9.66 -3.80 -18.87
C ARG A 257 -8.88 -3.18 -17.72
N GLU A 258 -8.92 -1.86 -17.57
CA GLU A 258 -8.31 -1.17 -16.42
C GLU A 258 -8.93 -1.62 -15.09
N ILE A 259 -10.25 -1.79 -15.04
CA ILE A 259 -10.94 -2.32 -13.86
C ILE A 259 -10.49 -3.76 -13.55
N LEU A 260 -10.38 -4.61 -14.57
CA LEU A 260 -9.87 -5.98 -14.41
C LEU A 260 -8.40 -6.02 -13.95
N HIS A 261 -7.58 -5.05 -14.35
CA HIS A 261 -6.22 -4.88 -13.83
C HIS A 261 -6.23 -4.52 -12.34
N ARG A 262 -7.06 -3.54 -11.93
CA ARG A 262 -7.22 -3.16 -10.52
C ARG A 262 -7.73 -4.31 -9.67
N LEU A 263 -8.74 -5.06 -10.14
CA LEU A 263 -9.27 -6.23 -9.44
C LEU A 263 -8.20 -7.32 -9.23
N LEU A 264 -7.38 -7.59 -10.26
CA LEU A 264 -6.28 -8.54 -10.13
C LEU A 264 -5.23 -8.04 -9.14
N TYR A 265 -4.81 -6.77 -9.23
CA TYR A 265 -3.86 -6.17 -8.29
C TYR A 265 -4.36 -6.28 -6.85
N ARG A 266 -5.59 -5.84 -6.60
CA ARG A 266 -6.25 -5.88 -5.30
C ARG A 266 -6.28 -7.28 -4.71
N THR A 267 -6.61 -8.28 -5.53
CA THR A 267 -6.67 -9.68 -5.11
C THR A 267 -5.30 -10.21 -4.72
N VAL A 268 -4.30 -10.06 -5.60
CA VAL A 268 -2.95 -10.60 -5.36
C VAL A 268 -2.27 -9.87 -4.21
N ARG A 269 -2.38 -8.53 -4.14
CA ARG A 269 -1.79 -7.74 -3.06
C ARG A 269 -2.47 -8.01 -1.72
N GLY A 270 -3.79 -8.18 -1.70
CA GLY A 270 -4.52 -8.60 -0.50
C GLY A 270 -4.05 -9.95 0.04
N GLU A 271 -3.89 -10.96 -0.83
CA GLU A 271 -3.33 -12.26 -0.45
C GLU A 271 -1.89 -12.13 0.08
N GLN A 272 -1.06 -11.30 -0.55
CA GLN A 272 0.31 -11.04 -0.09
C GLN A 272 0.34 -10.40 1.30
N LEU A 273 -0.47 -9.37 1.54
CA LEU A 273 -0.54 -8.69 2.84
C LEU A 273 -1.05 -9.64 3.94
N GLN A 274 -2.02 -10.50 3.63
CA GLN A 274 -2.47 -11.54 4.56
C GLN A 274 -1.36 -12.53 4.91
N ALA A 275 -0.55 -12.94 3.94
CA ALA A 275 0.59 -13.82 4.19
C ALA A 275 1.72 -13.16 5.00
N MET A 276 1.78 -11.82 5.02
CA MET A 276 2.73 -11.05 5.85
C MET A 276 2.27 -10.86 7.30
N LEU A 277 1.01 -11.17 7.62
CA LEU A 277 0.50 -11.09 8.99
C LEU A 277 1.23 -12.13 9.86
N LYS A 278 1.89 -11.65 10.91
CA LYS A 278 2.54 -12.55 11.87
C LYS A 278 1.48 -13.40 12.58
N PRO A 279 1.81 -14.65 12.97
CA PRO A 279 0.86 -15.52 13.66
C PRO A 279 0.28 -14.93 14.95
N ASP A 280 1.05 -14.08 15.63
CA ASP A 280 0.64 -13.39 16.86
C ASP A 280 -0.16 -12.11 16.61
N GLY A 281 -0.22 -11.60 15.38
CA GLY A 281 -0.91 -10.36 15.03
C GLY A 281 -0.16 -9.06 15.37
N SER A 282 1.09 -9.15 15.83
CA SER A 282 1.86 -8.00 16.35
C SER A 282 2.20 -6.91 15.33
N ASN A 283 2.03 -7.15 14.04
CA ASN A 283 2.25 -6.20 12.95
C ASN A 283 0.94 -5.75 12.26
N GLY A 284 -0.21 -5.91 12.90
CA GLY A 284 -1.51 -5.61 12.31
C GLY A 284 -1.71 -4.14 11.92
N LEU A 285 -1.24 -3.18 12.71
CA LEU A 285 -1.36 -1.75 12.40
C LEU A 285 -0.51 -1.34 11.20
N GLU A 286 0.70 -1.88 11.08
CA GLU A 286 1.57 -1.65 9.92
C GLU A 286 0.86 -2.13 8.64
N LEU A 287 0.31 -3.35 8.66
CA LEU A 287 -0.41 -3.91 7.53
C LEU A 287 -1.72 -3.16 7.24
N ALA A 288 -2.45 -2.72 8.28
CA ALA A 288 -3.65 -1.91 8.11
C ALA A 288 -3.35 -0.56 7.43
N GLY A 289 -2.20 0.06 7.75
CA GLY A 289 -1.69 1.23 7.05
C GLY A 289 -1.46 0.96 5.57
N LEU A 290 -0.74 -0.11 5.24
CA LEU A 290 -0.51 -0.52 3.84
C LEU A 290 -1.82 -0.80 3.09
N VAL A 291 -2.82 -1.43 3.74
CA VAL A 291 -4.14 -1.63 3.13
C VAL A 291 -4.81 -0.29 2.82
N ARG A 292 -4.80 0.66 3.75
CA ARG A 292 -5.41 1.98 3.51
C ARG A 292 -4.75 2.74 2.36
N ASP A 293 -3.44 2.63 2.25
CA ASP A 293 -2.67 3.37 1.25
C ASP A 293 -2.79 2.72 -0.14
N GLU A 294 -2.66 1.40 -0.24
CA GLU A 294 -2.60 0.70 -1.52
C GLU A 294 -3.95 0.12 -1.98
N LEU A 295 -4.82 -0.24 -1.03
CA LEU A 295 -6.11 -0.93 -1.22
C LEU A 295 -7.24 -0.23 -0.43
N PRO A 296 -7.48 1.08 -0.60
CA PRO A 296 -8.46 1.84 0.19
C PRO A 296 -9.89 1.28 0.12
N GLU A 297 -10.23 0.52 -0.92
CA GLU A 297 -11.50 -0.19 -1.07
C GLU A 297 -11.65 -1.42 -0.13
N GLU A 298 -10.56 -1.91 0.46
CA GLU A 298 -10.52 -3.09 1.35
C GLU A 298 -10.61 -2.71 2.85
N VAL A 299 -11.58 -1.87 3.19
CA VAL A 299 -11.79 -1.36 4.56
C VAL A 299 -11.90 -2.47 5.60
N ALA A 300 -12.57 -3.58 5.25
CA ALA A 300 -12.73 -4.73 6.14
C ALA A 300 -11.40 -5.44 6.42
N MET A 301 -10.50 -5.50 5.44
CA MET A 301 -9.18 -6.11 5.61
C MET A 301 -8.32 -5.27 6.56
N ALA A 302 -8.32 -3.94 6.40
CA ALA A 302 -7.62 -3.03 7.32
C ALA A 302 -8.13 -3.21 8.75
N ALA A 303 -9.46 -3.17 8.95
CA ALA A 303 -10.07 -3.34 10.27
C ALA A 303 -9.77 -4.71 10.92
N ASN A 304 -9.66 -5.77 10.12
CA ASN A 304 -9.25 -7.09 10.61
C ASN A 304 -7.80 -7.07 11.09
N PHE A 305 -6.86 -6.49 10.34
CA PHE A 305 -5.48 -6.38 10.79
C PHE A 305 -5.35 -5.54 12.06
N GLU A 306 -6.09 -4.43 12.18
CA GLU A 306 -6.13 -3.65 13.42
C GLU A 306 -6.65 -4.46 14.61
N GLN A 307 -7.71 -5.24 14.40
CA GLN A 307 -8.23 -6.13 15.43
C GLN A 307 -7.17 -7.14 15.90
N ARG A 308 -6.40 -7.71 14.97
CA ARG A 308 -5.35 -8.69 15.31
C ARG A 308 -4.27 -8.10 16.21
N GLU A 309 -3.84 -6.86 15.96
CA GLU A 309 -2.85 -6.22 16.84
C GLU A 309 -3.46 -5.79 18.17
N VAL A 310 -4.73 -5.35 18.18
CA VAL A 310 -5.45 -5.08 19.43
C VAL A 310 -5.53 -6.34 20.29
N ASP A 311 -5.94 -7.48 19.72
CA ASP A 311 -6.03 -8.76 20.43
C ASP A 311 -4.67 -9.20 20.98
N TYR A 312 -3.61 -9.02 20.19
CA TYR A 312 -2.22 -9.27 20.62
C TYR A 312 -1.83 -8.43 21.84
N ARG A 313 -2.07 -7.12 21.80
CA ARG A 313 -1.72 -6.20 22.90
C ARG A 313 -2.57 -6.46 24.14
N LEU A 314 -3.87 -6.75 23.96
CA LEU A 314 -4.78 -7.11 25.05
C LEU A 314 -4.38 -8.44 25.72
N GLY A 315 -3.92 -9.43 24.94
CA GLY A 315 -3.40 -10.69 25.49
C GLY A 315 -2.11 -10.54 26.31
N ARG A 316 -1.46 -9.37 26.24
CA ARG A 316 -0.17 -9.09 26.89
C ARG A 316 -0.24 -7.89 27.84
N ILE A 317 -1.43 -7.49 28.30
CA ILE A 317 -1.61 -6.33 29.20
C ILE A 317 -0.63 -6.39 30.37
N SER A 318 -0.50 -7.54 31.02
CA SER A 318 0.40 -7.73 32.17
C SER A 318 1.89 -7.49 31.89
N GLU A 319 2.31 -7.48 30.62
CA GLU A 319 3.71 -7.32 30.19
C GLU A 319 4.01 -5.91 29.65
N LEU A 320 2.99 -5.08 29.41
CA LEU A 320 3.16 -3.77 28.78
C LEU A 320 3.94 -2.80 29.67
N SER A 321 4.79 -1.98 29.06
CA SER A 321 5.36 -0.78 29.68
C SER A 321 4.33 0.35 29.77
N ARG A 322 4.62 1.40 30.56
CA ARG A 322 3.79 2.62 30.65
C ARG A 322 3.46 3.20 29.27
N ARG A 323 4.47 3.29 28.40
CA ARG A 323 4.32 3.83 27.04
C ARG A 323 3.44 2.94 26.17
N GLU A 324 3.65 1.62 26.20
CA GLU A 324 2.85 0.69 25.40
C GLU A 324 1.40 0.64 25.87
N MET A 325 1.17 0.76 27.18
CA MET A 325 -0.17 0.87 27.76
C MET A 325 -0.88 2.15 27.31
N GLN A 326 -0.20 3.30 27.35
CA GLN A 326 -0.74 4.55 26.79
C GLN A 326 -1.09 4.41 25.31
N GLN A 327 -0.16 3.87 24.51
CA GLN A 327 -0.37 3.66 23.08
C GLN A 327 -1.54 2.71 22.79
N LEU A 328 -1.73 1.66 23.59
CA LEU A 328 -2.87 0.77 23.47
C LEU A 328 -4.19 1.51 23.73
N LEU A 329 -4.26 2.33 24.78
CA LEU A 329 -5.47 3.08 25.09
C LEU A 329 -5.78 4.16 24.05
N GLU A 330 -4.75 4.88 23.56
CA GLU A 330 -4.88 5.84 22.46
C GLU A 330 -5.36 5.16 21.17
N LEU A 331 -4.84 3.97 20.87
CA LEU A 331 -5.29 3.15 19.74
C LEU A 331 -6.77 2.78 19.89
N LEU A 332 -7.17 2.26 21.05
CA LEU A 332 -8.57 1.90 21.32
C LEU A 332 -9.50 3.11 21.23
N ASP A 333 -9.09 4.27 21.72
CA ASP A 333 -9.84 5.52 21.59
C ASP A 333 -9.98 5.93 20.11
N GLY A 334 -8.89 5.88 19.34
CA GLY A 334 -8.89 6.16 17.90
C GLY A 334 -9.81 5.24 17.10
N LEU A 335 -9.89 3.96 17.50
CA LEU A 335 -10.80 2.97 16.92
C LEU A 335 -12.24 3.04 17.47
N LYS A 336 -12.53 3.96 18.40
CA LYS A 336 -13.82 4.09 19.11
C LYS A 336 -14.22 2.80 19.86
N ARG A 337 -13.23 2.09 20.40
CA ARG A 337 -13.35 0.82 21.15
C ARG A 337 -12.92 1.00 22.61
N SER A 338 -13.33 2.09 23.24
CA SER A 338 -12.95 2.44 24.62
C SER A 338 -13.70 1.64 25.71
N ASN A 339 -14.59 0.73 25.32
CA ASN A 339 -15.29 -0.15 26.26
C ASN A 339 -14.27 -1.06 26.98
N GLY A 340 -14.27 -1.02 28.31
CA GLY A 340 -13.36 -1.83 29.13
C GLY A 340 -12.01 -1.17 29.44
N ARG A 341 -11.81 0.12 29.13
CA ARG A 341 -10.60 0.88 29.50
C ARG A 341 -10.18 0.68 30.95
N ASP A 342 -11.12 0.83 31.88
CA ASP A 342 -10.85 0.70 33.31
C ASP A 342 -10.43 -0.73 33.70
N ALA A 343 -10.96 -1.75 33.01
CA ALA A 343 -10.56 -3.14 33.22
C ALA A 343 -9.12 -3.39 32.76
N ILE A 344 -8.73 -2.84 31.61
CA ILE A 344 -7.36 -2.93 31.09
C ILE A 344 -6.37 -2.25 32.06
N ILE A 345 -6.72 -1.05 32.53
CA ILE A 345 -5.91 -0.31 33.52
C ILE A 345 -5.77 -1.11 34.82
N ALA A 346 -6.87 -1.66 35.33
CA ALA A 346 -6.88 -2.45 36.55
C ALA A 346 -6.03 -3.73 36.42
N GLU A 347 -6.14 -4.44 35.29
CA GLU A 347 -5.34 -5.64 35.01
C GLU A 347 -3.84 -5.30 34.93
N TRP A 348 -3.49 -4.21 34.23
CA TRP A 348 -2.11 -3.75 34.13
C TRP A 348 -1.53 -3.37 35.50
N LEU A 349 -2.28 -2.61 36.31
CA LEU A 349 -1.87 -2.23 37.68
C LEU A 349 -1.69 -3.46 38.59
N ALA A 350 -2.60 -4.42 38.54
CA ALA A 350 -2.51 -5.66 39.30
C ALA A 350 -1.26 -6.48 38.90
N ALA A 351 -0.90 -6.47 37.61
CA ALA A 351 0.33 -7.10 37.15
C ALA A 351 1.59 -6.36 37.66
N GLN A 352 1.59 -5.02 37.67
CA GLN A 352 2.71 -4.25 38.25
C GLN A 352 2.86 -4.47 39.75
N GLU A 353 1.75 -4.54 40.49
CA GLU A 353 1.74 -4.92 41.92
C GLU A 353 2.42 -6.27 42.15
N LYS A 354 2.05 -7.28 41.36
CA LYS A 354 2.64 -8.61 41.45
C LYS A 354 4.13 -8.62 41.08
N ARG A 355 4.53 -7.82 40.09
CA ARG A 355 5.90 -7.77 39.57
C ARG A 355 6.87 -7.10 40.53
N PHE A 356 6.48 -5.96 41.10
CA PHE A 356 7.36 -5.20 42.00
C PHE A 356 7.26 -5.67 43.45
N GLY A 357 6.13 -6.27 43.84
CA GLY A 357 5.86 -6.65 45.21
C GLY A 357 5.57 -5.44 46.11
N THR A 358 4.93 -5.69 47.24
CA THR A 358 4.56 -4.65 48.21
C THR A 358 5.09 -4.93 49.62
N SER A 359 6.04 -5.86 49.74
CA SER A 359 6.68 -6.22 51.02
C SER A 359 7.94 -5.40 51.32
N GLU A 360 8.67 -4.99 50.29
CA GLU A 360 9.92 -4.24 50.41
C GLU A 360 9.71 -2.77 50.04
N LEU A 361 10.45 -1.86 50.68
CA LEU A 361 10.35 -0.42 50.44
C LEU A 361 10.42 -0.05 48.95
N ALA A 362 11.40 -0.59 48.23
CA ALA A 362 11.59 -0.31 46.80
C ALA A 362 10.40 -0.79 45.94
N GLY A 363 9.80 -1.93 46.29
CA GLY A 363 8.62 -2.46 45.62
C GLY A 363 7.39 -1.57 45.83
N VAL A 364 7.11 -1.21 47.09
CA VAL A 364 5.98 -0.35 47.46
C VAL A 364 6.08 1.01 46.77
N LEU A 365 7.26 1.62 46.73
CA LEU A 365 7.49 2.89 46.04
C LEU A 365 7.21 2.79 44.54
N ARG A 366 7.70 1.73 43.87
CA ARG A 366 7.44 1.53 42.44
C ARG A 366 5.96 1.35 42.14
N VAL A 367 5.25 0.54 42.93
CA VAL A 367 3.80 0.36 42.76
C VAL A 367 3.07 1.70 42.97
N ALA A 368 3.45 2.48 43.98
CA ALA A 368 2.85 3.80 44.21
C ALA A 368 3.04 4.73 42.99
N ASP A 369 4.23 4.71 42.38
CA ASP A 369 4.52 5.47 41.17
C ASP A 369 3.65 5.04 39.98
N GLU A 370 3.36 3.75 39.82
CA GLU A 370 2.45 3.27 38.76
C GLU A 370 1.02 3.80 38.96
N TYR A 371 0.47 3.73 40.18
CA TYR A 371 -0.87 4.25 40.47
C TYR A 371 -0.98 5.76 40.28
N LEU A 372 0.05 6.51 40.71
CA LEU A 372 0.10 7.96 40.52
C LEU A 372 0.24 8.32 39.04
N PHE A 373 1.03 7.57 38.27
CA PHE A 373 1.10 7.72 36.81
C PHE A 373 -0.27 7.52 36.17
N VAL A 374 -1.00 6.45 36.50
CA VAL A 374 -2.36 6.20 35.98
C VAL A 374 -3.30 7.37 36.33
N PHE A 375 -3.24 7.89 37.55
CA PHE A 375 -4.00 9.07 37.94
C PHE A 375 -3.60 10.32 37.14
N GLU A 376 -2.32 10.57 36.95
CA GLU A 376 -1.84 11.73 36.20
C GLU A 376 -2.36 11.72 34.76
N GLN A 377 -2.34 10.55 34.12
CA GLN A 377 -2.77 10.37 32.74
C GLN A 377 -4.30 10.40 32.57
N TRP A 378 -5.05 9.78 33.47
CA TRP A 378 -6.48 9.52 33.27
C TRP A 378 -7.40 10.06 34.37
N LYS A 379 -6.86 10.83 35.31
CA LYS A 379 -7.57 11.61 36.35
C LYS A 379 -8.55 10.79 37.21
N ASN A 380 -8.27 9.50 37.40
CA ASN A 380 -9.08 8.65 38.28
C ASN A 380 -8.62 8.77 39.74
N SER A 381 -9.45 9.42 40.57
CA SER A 381 -9.16 9.67 41.99
C SER A 381 -8.97 8.39 42.84
N ALA A 382 -9.56 7.26 42.45
CA ALA A 382 -9.36 6.00 43.16
C ALA A 382 -7.90 5.51 43.06
N HIS A 383 -7.29 5.68 41.88
CA HIS A 383 -5.88 5.35 41.68
C HIS A 383 -4.96 6.33 42.42
N GLN A 384 -5.33 7.62 42.47
CA GLN A 384 -4.60 8.62 43.27
C GLN A 384 -4.56 8.22 44.75
N GLN A 385 -5.72 7.88 45.31
CA GLN A 385 -5.82 7.51 46.73
C GLN A 385 -5.00 6.26 47.03
N LYS A 386 -5.07 5.24 46.17
CA LYS A 386 -4.29 4.01 46.32
C LYS A 386 -2.77 4.28 46.27
N GLY A 387 -2.31 5.13 45.36
CA GLY A 387 -0.91 5.56 45.28
C GLY A 387 -0.45 6.31 46.54
N ILE A 388 -1.28 7.21 47.07
CA ILE A 388 -1.02 7.91 48.33
C ILE A 388 -0.94 6.93 49.51
N ASP A 389 -1.84 5.97 49.60
CA ASP A 389 -1.84 4.98 50.68
C ASP A 389 -0.58 4.10 50.63
N LEU A 390 -0.13 3.71 49.44
CA LEU A 390 1.13 3.01 49.25
C LEU A 390 2.34 3.87 49.66
N LEU A 391 2.37 5.17 49.35
CA LEU A 391 3.42 6.06 49.82
C LEU A 391 3.44 6.20 51.35
N LYS A 392 2.27 6.25 52.00
CA LYS A 392 2.18 6.25 53.48
C LYS A 392 2.73 4.95 54.07
N SER A 393 2.42 3.81 53.45
CA SER A 393 3.00 2.51 53.83
C SER A 393 4.51 2.47 53.61
N ALA A 394 5.02 2.97 52.48
CA ALA A 394 6.44 3.06 52.20
C ALA A 394 7.17 3.95 53.23
N TRP A 395 6.57 5.09 53.61
CA TRP A 395 7.11 5.96 54.64
C TRP A 395 7.25 5.23 55.99
N ALA A 396 6.24 4.44 56.38
CA ALA A 396 6.28 3.69 57.64
C ALA A 396 7.42 2.66 57.67
N ILE A 397 7.69 1.99 56.54
CA ILE A 397 8.82 1.08 56.38
C ILE A 397 10.14 1.86 56.44
N ALA A 398 10.26 2.93 55.65
CA ALA A 398 11.46 3.76 55.58
C ALA A 398 11.80 4.45 56.91
N ALA A 399 10.81 4.84 57.71
CA ALA A 399 11.05 5.47 59.01
C ALA A 399 11.84 4.56 59.97
N VAL A 400 11.76 3.24 59.79
CA VAL A 400 12.50 2.24 60.57
C VAL A 400 13.79 1.83 59.87
N GLU A 401 13.73 1.59 58.56
CA GLU A 401 14.85 0.98 57.80
C GLU A 401 15.83 2.01 57.21
N SER A 402 15.34 3.19 56.80
CA SER A 402 16.12 4.23 56.10
C SER A 402 15.52 5.64 56.33
N PRO A 403 15.90 6.32 57.44
CA PRO A 403 15.34 7.63 57.78
C PRO A 403 15.55 8.71 56.72
N GLY A 404 16.61 8.61 55.90
CA GLY A 404 16.86 9.53 54.78
C GLY A 404 15.79 9.42 53.69
N ASP A 405 15.37 8.20 53.35
CA ASP A 405 14.30 7.96 52.37
C ASP A 405 12.93 8.38 52.93
N ALA A 406 12.71 8.22 54.23
CA ALA A 406 11.48 8.66 54.88
C ALA A 406 11.24 10.18 54.73
N VAL A 407 12.29 11.00 54.79
CA VAL A 407 12.18 12.45 54.54
C VAL A 407 11.76 12.72 53.09
N GLN A 408 12.36 12.03 52.12
CA GLN A 408 12.02 12.21 50.71
C GLN A 408 10.57 11.78 50.42
N ILE A 409 10.11 10.67 51.00
CA ILE A 409 8.73 10.20 50.84
C ILE A 409 7.74 11.17 51.49
N ALA A 410 8.09 11.75 52.64
CA ALA A 410 7.25 12.76 53.30
C ALA A 410 7.11 14.03 52.45
N GLU A 411 8.18 14.51 51.81
CA GLU A 411 8.08 15.65 50.88
C GLU A 411 7.22 15.31 49.65
N ARG A 412 7.32 14.09 49.11
CA ARG A 412 6.43 13.64 48.03
C ARG A 412 4.95 13.63 48.45
N LEU A 413 4.64 13.14 49.65
CA LEU A 413 3.30 13.15 50.22
C LEU A 413 2.78 14.57 50.44
N LYS A 414 3.66 15.50 50.86
CA LYS A 414 3.34 16.93 51.03
C LYS A 414 2.93 17.59 49.72
N VAL A 415 3.64 17.32 48.63
CA VAL A 415 3.25 17.78 47.27
C VAL A 415 1.88 17.25 46.87
N LEU A 416 1.52 16.04 47.32
CA LEU A 416 0.19 15.44 47.12
C LEU A 416 -0.87 15.91 48.14
N GLY A 417 -0.54 16.88 49.00
CA GLY A 417 -1.47 17.49 49.96
C GLY A 417 -1.58 16.77 51.30
N TRP A 418 -0.56 15.98 51.68
CA TRP A 418 -0.53 15.22 52.94
C TRP A 418 0.71 15.54 53.77
N GLU A 419 0.53 15.88 55.04
CA GLU A 419 1.61 16.15 55.98
C GLU A 419 1.53 15.23 57.20
N HIS A 420 2.68 14.86 57.77
CA HIS A 420 2.75 13.99 58.94
C HIS A 420 2.99 14.81 60.21
N LEU A 421 2.08 14.73 61.17
CA LEU A 421 2.19 15.39 62.47
C LEU A 421 1.72 14.45 63.59
N ASN A 422 2.51 14.34 64.68
CA ASN A 422 2.17 13.55 65.87
C ASN A 422 1.74 12.11 65.57
N GLY A 423 2.41 11.44 64.63
CA GLY A 423 2.13 10.04 64.28
C GLY A 423 0.89 9.84 63.39
N LYS A 424 0.34 10.90 62.80
CA LYS A 424 -0.82 10.84 61.89
C LYS A 424 -0.56 11.63 60.61
N TRP A 425 -1.03 11.08 59.50
CA TRP A 425 -1.11 11.79 58.23
C TRP A 425 -2.37 12.64 58.19
N LEU A 426 -2.21 13.95 57.98
CA LEU A 426 -3.27 14.94 57.88
C LEU A 426 -3.24 15.54 56.47
N THR A 427 -4.40 15.87 55.91
CA THR A 427 -4.45 16.64 54.66
C THR A 427 -4.02 18.09 54.92
N THR A 428 -3.59 18.82 53.90
CA THR A 428 -3.26 20.25 54.02
C THR A 428 -4.42 21.05 54.62
N GLN A 429 -5.66 20.74 54.25
CA GLN A 429 -6.85 21.35 54.84
C GLN A 429 -6.97 21.05 56.35
N GLN A 430 -6.70 19.81 56.78
CA GLN A 430 -6.69 19.45 58.20
C GLN A 430 -5.56 20.14 58.95
N MET A 431 -4.39 20.31 58.34
CA MET A 431 -3.26 21.06 58.92
C MET A 431 -3.60 22.53 59.15
N GLU A 432 -4.33 23.16 58.22
CA GLU A 432 -4.78 24.55 58.36
C GLU A 432 -5.80 24.75 59.49
N THR A 433 -6.52 23.69 59.88
CA THR A 433 -7.47 23.72 61.01
C THR A 433 -6.83 23.49 62.38
N LEU A 434 -5.52 23.18 62.44
CA LEU A 434 -4.83 23.02 63.72
C LEU A 434 -4.64 24.38 64.40
N PRO A 435 -4.89 24.50 65.72
CA PRO A 435 -4.57 25.72 66.47
C PRO A 435 -3.08 26.02 66.34
N LYS A 436 -2.72 27.17 65.77
CA LYS A 436 -1.33 27.66 65.78
C LYS A 436 -0.98 27.98 67.24
N ASP A 437 0.14 27.45 67.73
CA ASP A 437 0.54 27.56 69.13
C ASP A 437 1.08 28.98 69.45
N ASP A 438 0.15 29.96 69.51
CA ASP A 438 0.42 31.41 69.58
C ASP A 438 1.28 31.81 70.79
N ILE A 439 1.24 31.05 71.89
CA ILE A 439 2.04 31.30 73.10
C ILE A 439 3.52 30.99 72.86
N GLN A 440 3.85 29.90 72.15
CA GLN A 440 5.24 29.56 71.87
C GLN A 440 5.89 30.53 70.88
N ILE A 441 5.13 30.96 69.86
CA ILE A 441 5.58 31.96 68.89
C ILE A 441 5.80 33.32 69.58
N ALA A 442 4.87 33.73 70.46
CA ALA A 442 4.98 35.00 71.16
C ALA A 442 6.19 35.06 72.12
N ILE A 443 6.51 33.97 72.83
CA ILE A 443 7.73 33.87 73.65
C ILE A 443 9.00 34.02 72.78
N ARG A 444 9.05 33.33 71.63
CA ARG A 444 10.19 33.41 70.69
C ARG A 444 10.36 34.82 70.11
N ASP A 445 9.26 35.51 69.84
CA ASP A 445 9.25 36.85 69.25
C ASP A 445 9.39 37.98 70.29
N GLY A 446 9.58 37.66 71.58
CA GLY A 446 9.70 38.67 72.64
C GLY A 446 8.41 39.45 72.91
N ARG A 447 7.24 38.88 72.59
CA ARG A 447 5.92 39.52 72.72
C ARG A 447 5.07 38.83 73.77
N VAL A 448 4.31 39.61 74.53
CA VAL A 448 3.37 39.07 75.54
C VAL A 448 1.96 39.09 74.99
N VAL A 449 1.26 37.95 75.10
CA VAL A 449 -0.14 37.80 74.67
C VAL A 449 -1.03 37.31 75.82
N LYS A 450 -2.34 37.53 75.70
CA LYS A 450 -3.34 37.09 76.69
C LYS A 450 -3.26 35.58 76.91
N GLY A 451 -3.34 35.15 78.17
CA GLY A 451 -3.25 33.74 78.56
C GLY A 451 -1.85 33.25 78.92
N MET A 452 -0.78 34.00 78.64
CA MET A 452 0.55 33.70 79.18
C MET A 452 0.54 33.71 80.71
N THR A 453 1.31 32.81 81.34
CA THR A 453 1.53 32.83 82.79
C THR A 453 2.53 33.91 83.18
N ALA A 454 2.49 34.37 84.43
CA ALA A 454 3.48 35.29 84.99
C ALA A 454 4.94 34.82 84.74
N GLN A 455 5.20 33.52 84.82
CA GLN A 455 6.53 32.97 84.57
C GLN A 455 6.94 33.10 83.11
N GLN A 456 6.01 32.87 82.17
CA GLN A 456 6.25 33.05 80.74
C GLN A 456 6.47 34.52 80.38
N VAL A 457 5.74 35.45 81.01
CA VAL A 457 5.95 36.90 80.83
C VAL A 457 7.33 37.31 81.33
N ALA A 458 7.74 36.84 82.51
CA ALA A 458 9.06 37.14 83.07
C ALA A 458 10.21 36.54 82.25
N GLN A 459 10.01 35.36 81.63
CA GLN A 459 10.97 34.79 80.68
C GLN A 459 11.07 35.60 79.38
N THR A 460 9.96 36.18 78.93
CA THR A 460 9.88 36.90 77.64
C THR A 460 10.41 38.33 77.74
N LEU A 461 10.07 39.06 78.79
CA LEU A 461 10.39 40.49 78.95
C LEU A 461 11.39 40.80 80.07
N GLY A 462 11.77 39.81 80.88
CA GLY A 462 12.51 40.03 82.13
C GLY A 462 11.61 40.39 83.31
N GLN A 463 12.24 40.73 84.44
CA GLN A 463 11.52 41.13 85.65
C GLN A 463 10.94 42.55 85.48
N PRO A 464 9.70 42.80 85.91
CA PRO A 464 9.10 44.13 85.81
C PRO A 464 9.74 45.11 86.80
N GLU A 465 9.85 46.37 86.38
CA GLU A 465 10.40 47.47 87.17
C GLU A 465 9.45 47.86 88.31
N ARG A 466 8.14 47.75 88.07
CA ARG A 466 7.12 48.01 89.10
C ARG A 466 5.97 47.01 89.02
N ILE A 467 5.63 46.43 90.17
CA ILE A 467 4.46 45.56 90.35
C ILE A 467 3.47 46.27 91.29
N SER A 468 2.28 46.59 90.78
CA SER A 468 1.15 47.05 91.61
C SER A 468 0.15 45.92 91.81
N ARG A 469 -0.25 45.66 93.05
CA ARG A 469 -1.17 44.56 93.38
C ARG A 469 -2.49 45.12 93.90
N PHE A 470 -3.59 44.63 93.31
CA PHE A 470 -4.95 44.98 93.71
C PHE A 470 -5.72 43.70 94.03
N GLY A 471 -6.24 43.61 95.25
CA GLY A 471 -6.98 42.44 95.74
C GLY A 471 -8.45 42.76 96.01
N SER A 472 -9.33 41.85 95.64
CA SER A 472 -10.72 41.77 96.11
C SER A 472 -10.99 40.39 96.70
N ALA A 473 -12.12 40.18 97.39
CA ALA A 473 -12.46 38.90 98.01
C ALA A 473 -12.48 37.68 97.04
N LYS A 474 -12.54 37.89 95.71
CA LYS A 474 -12.62 36.79 94.72
C LYS A 474 -11.48 36.75 93.72
N VAL A 475 -10.75 37.85 93.52
CA VAL A 475 -9.76 37.99 92.45
C VAL A 475 -8.59 38.86 92.92
N MET A 476 -7.38 38.41 92.59
CA MET A 476 -6.15 39.18 92.69
C MET A 476 -5.72 39.63 91.28
N ARG A 477 -5.40 40.91 91.13
CA ARG A 477 -4.81 41.45 89.91
C ARG A 477 -3.43 42.02 90.20
N GLU A 478 -2.50 41.75 89.31
CA GLU A 478 -1.20 42.41 89.29
C GLU A 478 -1.07 43.25 88.02
N MET A 479 -0.46 44.41 88.16
CA MET A 479 -0.13 45.27 87.04
C MET A 479 1.38 45.41 87.03
N TRP A 480 2.00 44.78 86.04
CA TRP A 480 3.44 44.77 85.81
C TRP A 480 3.75 45.88 84.80
N THR A 481 4.58 46.83 85.19
CA THR A 481 4.96 47.96 84.36
C THR A 481 6.41 47.79 83.94
N TYR A 482 6.64 47.92 82.64
CA TYR A 482 7.95 47.87 82.00
C TYR A 482 8.26 49.22 81.33
N ASP A 483 9.26 49.93 81.83
CA ASP A 483 9.62 51.25 81.33
C ASP A 483 10.77 51.12 80.31
N GLY A 484 10.44 51.20 79.01
CA GLY A 484 11.44 51.10 77.95
C GLY A 484 12.37 52.30 77.92
N THR A 485 13.69 52.08 77.90
CA THR A 485 14.67 53.12 77.56
C THR A 485 14.46 53.57 76.11
N GLY A 486 13.68 54.63 75.92
CA GLY A 486 13.52 55.33 74.63
C GLY A 486 12.24 55.05 73.83
N SER A 487 11.27 54.27 74.35
CA SER A 487 9.92 54.19 73.75
C SER A 487 8.86 53.76 74.77
N ALA A 488 7.59 54.11 74.50
CA ALA A 488 6.40 53.96 75.34
C ALA A 488 6.43 52.72 76.27
N GLY A 489 6.21 52.94 77.57
CA GLY A 489 6.17 51.88 78.57
C GLY A 489 5.10 50.83 78.27
N LEU A 490 5.32 49.60 78.73
CA LEU A 490 4.40 48.48 78.56
C LEU A 490 3.80 48.10 79.91
N VAL A 491 2.48 48.03 79.97
CA VAL A 491 1.74 47.60 81.16
C VAL A 491 1.04 46.28 80.87
N VAL A 492 1.47 45.23 81.57
CA VAL A 492 0.88 43.89 81.52
C VAL A 492 -0.02 43.71 82.75
N ARG A 493 -1.32 43.48 82.54
CA ARG A 493 -2.27 43.18 83.61
C ARG A 493 -2.45 41.68 83.70
N LEU A 494 -2.16 41.13 84.87
CA LEU A 494 -2.34 39.72 85.15
C LEU A 494 -3.43 39.53 86.21
N ARG A 495 -4.12 38.41 86.12
CA ARG A 495 -5.24 38.05 86.97
C ARG A 495 -5.07 36.65 87.52
N LYS A 496 -5.43 36.47 88.80
CA LYS A 496 -5.57 35.17 89.47
C LYS A 496 -6.90 35.14 90.21
N SER A 497 -7.65 34.06 90.05
CA SER A 497 -8.81 33.77 90.91
C SER A 497 -8.33 33.37 92.31
N LEU A 498 -8.97 33.87 93.35
CA LEU A 498 -8.71 33.45 94.74
C LEU A 498 -9.69 32.35 95.21
N LEU A 499 -10.62 31.96 94.34
CA LEU A 499 -11.59 30.88 94.61
C LEU A 499 -10.99 29.48 94.43
N SER A 500 -9.85 29.38 93.75
CA SER A 500 -9.10 28.14 93.51
C SER A 500 -7.64 28.36 93.91
N ARG A 501 -7.10 27.51 94.79
CA ARG A 501 -5.67 27.57 95.18
C ARG A 501 -4.73 27.20 94.03
N ALA A 502 -5.21 26.46 93.05
CA ALA A 502 -4.43 25.97 91.91
C ALA A 502 -4.28 27.01 90.78
N ASP A 503 -5.04 28.11 90.82
CA ASP A 503 -5.03 29.09 89.73
C ASP A 503 -3.71 29.88 89.72
N GLN A 504 -3.10 29.94 88.55
CA GLN A 504 -1.90 30.73 88.29
C GLN A 504 -2.27 32.16 87.88
N LEU A 505 -1.30 33.07 88.02
CA LEU A 505 -1.44 34.44 87.54
C LEU A 505 -1.24 34.44 86.02
N VAL A 506 -2.28 34.80 85.25
CA VAL A 506 -2.24 34.81 83.78
C VAL A 506 -2.53 36.20 83.23
N VAL A 507 -1.98 36.52 82.06
CA VAL A 507 -2.18 37.80 81.38
C VAL A 507 -3.65 37.94 81.01
N GLU A 508 -4.30 38.94 81.59
CA GLU A 508 -5.66 39.37 81.29
C GLU A 508 -5.66 40.36 80.12
N ASP A 509 -4.67 41.28 80.10
CA ASP A 509 -4.57 42.37 79.12
C ASP A 509 -3.14 42.94 79.02
N VAL A 510 -2.78 43.54 77.89
CA VAL A 510 -1.49 44.21 77.64
C VAL A 510 -1.75 45.56 76.98
N SER A 511 -1.23 46.64 77.58
CA SER A 511 -1.44 48.02 77.11
C SER A 511 -0.11 48.76 77.03
N ARG A 512 0.03 49.70 76.08
CA ARG A 512 1.19 50.60 75.99
C ARG A 512 0.82 51.94 76.61
N THR A 513 1.66 52.48 77.50
CA THR A 513 1.52 53.84 78.02
C THR A 513 2.07 54.82 76.99
N SER A 514 1.16 55.44 76.23
CA SER A 514 1.50 56.61 75.41
C SER A 514 1.86 57.78 76.32
N ALA A 515 2.95 58.47 76.02
CA ALA A 515 3.28 59.74 76.66
C ALA A 515 2.15 60.74 76.36
N LEU A 516 1.30 60.98 77.35
CA LEU A 516 0.39 62.12 77.36
C LEU A 516 1.26 63.38 77.51
N ALA A 517 1.48 64.07 76.39
CA ALA A 517 1.80 65.48 76.41
C ALA A 517 0.74 66.20 77.26
N THR A 518 1.19 66.88 78.31
CA THR A 518 0.37 67.84 79.06
C THR A 518 0.99 69.23 78.84
N PRO A 519 0.15 70.28 78.78
CA PRO A 519 0.39 71.51 78.00
C PRO A 519 1.58 72.36 78.44
#